data_AF-A0A951USX9-F1
#
_entry.id   AF-A0A951USX9-F1
#
_cell.length_a   1.000
_cell.length_b   1.000
_cell.length_c   1.000
_cell.angle_alpha   90.00
_cell.angle_beta   90.00
_cell.angle_gamma   90.00
#
_symmetry.space_group_name_H-M   'P 1'
#
loop_
_entity.id
_entity.type
_entity.pdbx_description
1 polymer ?
#
loop_
_entity_poly.entity_id
_entity_poly.type
_entity_poly.pdbx_seq_one_letter_code
_entity_poly.pdbx_strand_id
1 'polypeptide(L)'
;MFTALTSINIISQSQKSDAAQIYSYNFDNLNANSHIYNDPTITSENNKCLNGLLNQLPQKGDRETTEACLNTFGYNPEQKITSPVMIVFEIDKTSQKVKTTLIYKSKNGQINQEHFNAVGARYYEWYPPTGMYTLDYIKPDKSQSFKPAYGNFYSPPFEKDKNGNPVNIGFHGREGNLMAGNGSNGCYRHHVADMKRVMTIIQDTGKDAALPSNWYEGTLPIAVISNPGH
;
A
#
# COMPACT_ATOMS: atom_id res chain seq x y z
N MET A 1 -40.06 27.78 -35.03
CA MET A 1 -40.07 26.98 -33.79
C MET A 1 -38.77 26.17 -33.77
N PHE A 2 -37.84 26.51 -32.88
CA PHE A 2 -36.69 25.65 -32.57
C PHE A 2 -36.63 25.53 -31.06
N THR A 3 -36.86 24.32 -30.56
CA THR A 3 -36.72 23.92 -29.16
C THR A 3 -35.23 23.78 -28.86
N ALA A 4 -34.71 24.64 -27.99
CA ALA A 4 -33.38 24.47 -27.40
C ALA A 4 -33.48 23.45 -26.27
N LEU A 5 -32.93 22.26 -26.49
CA LEU A 5 -32.68 21.27 -25.44
C LEU A 5 -31.56 21.79 -24.53
N THR A 6 -31.93 22.24 -23.33
CA THR A 6 -30.96 22.49 -22.26
C THR A 6 -30.36 21.15 -21.84
N SER A 7 -29.09 20.95 -22.19
CA SER A 7 -28.27 19.84 -21.71
C SER A 7 -28.06 20.02 -20.21
N ILE A 8 -28.64 19.13 -19.42
CA ILE A 8 -28.32 19.00 -17.99
C ILE A 8 -26.88 18.49 -17.93
N ASN A 9 -25.95 19.36 -17.55
CA ASN A 9 -24.61 18.95 -17.14
C ASN A 9 -24.76 18.17 -15.83
N ILE A 10 -24.88 16.86 -15.95
CA ILE A 10 -24.63 15.94 -14.83
C ILE A 10 -23.15 16.09 -14.52
N ILE A 11 -22.82 16.89 -13.51
CA ILE A 11 -21.49 16.87 -12.89
C ILE A 11 -21.41 15.52 -12.18
N SER A 12 -21.00 14.50 -12.94
CA SER A 12 -20.51 13.24 -12.42
C SER A 12 -19.27 13.55 -11.60
N GLN A 13 -19.43 13.65 -10.28
CA GLN A 13 -18.29 13.59 -9.37
C GLN A 13 -17.70 12.19 -9.52
N SER A 14 -16.57 12.11 -10.25
CA SER A 14 -15.78 10.90 -10.40
C SER A 14 -15.50 10.29 -9.01
N GLN A 15 -15.97 9.07 -8.79
CA GLN A 15 -15.34 8.15 -7.83
C GLN A 15 -13.83 8.24 -8.04
N LYS A 16 -13.07 8.67 -7.02
CA LYS A 16 -11.63 8.94 -7.13
C LYS A 16 -10.84 8.23 -6.05
N SER A 17 -11.00 6.91 -6.02
CA SER A 17 -9.99 5.96 -5.60
C SER A 17 -10.31 4.63 -6.28
N ASP A 18 -9.59 4.34 -7.36
CA ASP A 18 -9.58 3.02 -8.01
C ASP A 18 -8.45 2.14 -7.44
N ALA A 19 -7.96 2.44 -6.22
CA ALA A 19 -7.00 1.59 -5.54
C ALA A 19 -7.60 0.18 -5.39
N ALA A 20 -7.11 -0.76 -6.20
CA ALA A 20 -7.64 -2.10 -6.18
C ALA A 20 -7.08 -2.80 -4.94
N GLN A 21 -7.96 -3.09 -3.97
CA GLN A 21 -7.69 -4.21 -3.10
C GLN A 21 -7.59 -5.45 -4.00
N ILE A 22 -6.37 -5.95 -4.16
CA ILE A 22 -6.07 -7.08 -5.05
C ILE A 22 -6.51 -8.37 -4.35
N TYR A 23 -6.34 -8.43 -3.04
CA TYR A 23 -6.63 -9.62 -2.25
C TYR A 23 -6.91 -9.29 -0.79
N SER A 24 -7.93 -9.93 -0.22
CA SER A 24 -8.24 -9.92 1.21
C SER A 24 -7.86 -11.28 1.78
N TYR A 25 -7.12 -11.31 2.89
CA TYR A 25 -6.86 -12.57 3.58
C TYR A 25 -8.18 -13.19 4.05
N ASN A 26 -8.44 -14.44 3.65
CA ASN A 26 -9.50 -15.24 4.24
C ASN A 26 -8.91 -16.03 5.41
N PHE A 27 -9.08 -15.54 6.63
CA PHE A 27 -8.50 -16.17 7.81
C PHE A 27 -9.07 -17.57 8.12
N ASP A 28 -10.16 -18.00 7.50
CA ASP A 28 -10.62 -19.40 7.56
C ASP A 28 -9.61 -20.37 6.91
N ASN A 29 -8.79 -19.85 5.98
CA ASN A 29 -7.71 -20.57 5.31
C ASN A 29 -6.37 -20.49 6.06
N LEU A 30 -6.34 -19.86 7.24
CA LEU A 30 -5.15 -19.79 8.11
C LEU A 30 -5.20 -20.88 9.17
N ASN A 31 -4.25 -21.82 9.13
CA ASN A 31 -3.98 -22.66 10.28
C ASN A 31 -3.13 -21.88 11.30
N ALA A 32 -3.78 -21.38 12.34
CA ALA A 32 -3.11 -20.58 13.38
C ALA A 32 -2.04 -21.36 14.16
N ASN A 33 -2.15 -22.69 14.27
CA ASN A 33 -1.19 -23.51 15.02
C ASN A 33 0.12 -23.75 14.25
N SER A 34 0.02 -23.91 12.93
CA SER A 34 1.19 -24.11 12.08
C SER A 34 1.66 -22.83 11.37
N HIS A 35 0.93 -21.73 11.53
CA HIS A 35 1.14 -20.47 10.80
C HIS A 35 1.19 -20.66 9.28
N ILE A 36 0.38 -21.60 8.77
CA ILE A 36 0.29 -21.89 7.34
C ILE A 36 -1.01 -21.31 6.80
N TYR A 37 -0.89 -20.42 5.83
CA TYR A 37 -2.00 -19.94 5.01
C TYR A 37 -2.08 -20.72 3.70
N ASN A 38 -3.26 -21.21 3.35
CA ASN A 38 -3.50 -21.86 2.07
C ASN A 38 -4.95 -21.69 1.59
N ASP A 39 -5.15 -20.83 0.60
CA ASP A 39 -6.42 -20.62 -0.08
C ASP A 39 -6.48 -21.45 -1.38
N PRO A 40 -7.38 -22.45 -1.50
CA PRO A 40 -7.47 -23.30 -2.67
C PRO A 40 -8.01 -22.58 -3.93
N THR A 41 -8.53 -21.36 -3.81
CA THR A 41 -9.10 -20.60 -4.93
C THR A 41 -8.05 -19.81 -5.72
N ILE A 42 -6.81 -19.74 -5.23
CA ILE A 42 -5.70 -19.03 -5.87
C ILE A 42 -4.56 -19.98 -6.21
N THR A 43 -3.62 -19.51 -7.02
CA THR A 43 -2.46 -20.31 -7.45
C THR A 43 -1.52 -20.63 -6.30
N SER A 44 -0.67 -21.64 -6.49
CA SER A 44 0.41 -22.00 -5.56
C SER A 44 1.37 -20.85 -5.30
N GLU A 45 1.72 -20.07 -6.31
CA GLU A 45 2.60 -18.91 -6.21
C GLU A 45 1.98 -17.80 -5.36
N ASN A 46 0.68 -17.56 -5.52
CA ASN A 46 -0.04 -16.58 -4.72
C ASN A 46 -0.08 -17.03 -3.25
N ASN A 47 -0.39 -18.30 -3.00
CA ASN A 47 -0.34 -18.88 -1.65
C ASN A 47 1.05 -18.76 -1.03
N LYS A 48 2.11 -19.06 -1.79
CA LYS A 48 3.49 -18.92 -1.34
C LYS A 48 3.82 -17.49 -0.92
N CYS A 49 3.45 -16.50 -1.74
CA CYS A 49 3.64 -15.11 -1.39
C CYS A 49 2.86 -14.72 -0.12
N LEU A 50 1.54 -14.99 -0.08
CA LEU A 50 0.68 -14.60 1.03
C LEU A 50 1.10 -15.25 2.35
N ASN A 51 1.45 -16.54 2.30
CA ASN A 51 1.97 -17.27 3.44
C ASN A 51 3.32 -16.71 3.90
N GLY A 52 4.21 -16.38 2.96
CA GLY A 52 5.50 -15.78 3.28
C GLY A 52 5.39 -14.37 3.86
N LEU A 53 4.46 -13.55 3.38
CA LEU A 53 4.18 -12.23 3.94
C LEU A 53 3.74 -12.32 5.40
N LEU A 54 2.78 -13.21 5.73
CA LEU A 54 2.35 -13.46 7.11
C LEU A 54 3.50 -13.93 8.01
N ASN A 55 4.38 -14.79 7.50
CA ASN A 55 5.55 -15.31 8.23
C ASN A 55 6.78 -14.37 8.18
N GLN A 56 6.61 -13.19 7.58
CA GLN A 56 7.64 -12.16 7.39
C GLN A 56 8.87 -12.63 6.61
N LEU A 57 8.73 -13.61 5.70
CA LEU A 57 9.85 -14.16 4.94
C LEU A 57 10.49 -13.12 3.99
N PRO A 58 9.72 -12.42 3.12
CA PRO A 58 10.29 -11.36 2.27
C PRO A 58 10.98 -10.25 3.08
N GLN A 59 10.45 -9.91 4.24
CA GLN A 59 10.96 -8.89 5.15
C GLN A 59 12.28 -9.32 5.82
N LYS A 60 12.59 -10.62 5.85
CA LYS A 60 13.79 -11.22 6.45
C LYS A 60 14.86 -11.63 5.44
N GLY A 61 14.69 -11.34 4.15
CA GLY A 61 15.68 -11.70 3.14
C GLY A 61 15.34 -12.92 2.29
N ASP A 62 14.17 -13.56 2.47
CA ASP A 62 13.86 -14.77 1.72
C ASP A 62 13.65 -14.45 0.24
N ARG A 63 14.62 -14.87 -0.57
CA ARG A 63 14.68 -14.54 -2.00
C ARG A 63 13.52 -15.16 -2.76
N GLU A 64 13.25 -16.43 -2.52
CA GLU A 64 12.29 -17.22 -3.28
C GLU A 64 10.86 -16.70 -3.10
N THR A 65 10.49 -16.37 -1.86
CA THR A 65 9.19 -15.76 -1.56
C THR A 65 9.10 -14.32 -2.02
N THR A 66 10.20 -13.56 -1.94
CA THR A 66 10.23 -12.19 -2.47
C THR A 66 9.97 -12.16 -3.98
N GLU A 67 10.64 -13.04 -4.74
CA GLU A 67 10.43 -13.15 -6.18
C GLU A 67 8.99 -13.57 -6.50
N ALA A 68 8.42 -14.52 -5.74
CA ALA A 68 7.02 -14.90 -5.88
C ALA A 68 6.08 -13.70 -5.65
N CYS A 69 6.29 -12.91 -4.60
CA CYS A 69 5.44 -11.75 -4.30
C CYS A 69 5.50 -10.65 -5.36
N LEU A 70 6.70 -10.29 -5.83
CA LEU A 70 6.85 -9.28 -6.87
C LEU A 70 6.24 -9.74 -8.20
N ASN A 71 6.37 -11.01 -8.55
CA ASN A 71 5.79 -11.56 -9.78
C ASN A 71 4.26 -11.70 -9.70
N THR A 72 3.72 -12.05 -8.54
CA THR A 72 2.27 -12.21 -8.35
C THR A 72 1.56 -10.87 -8.21
N PHE A 73 1.89 -10.09 -7.17
CA PHE A 73 1.13 -8.89 -6.81
C PHE A 73 1.71 -7.62 -7.42
N GLY A 74 2.96 -7.66 -7.87
CA GLY A 74 3.57 -6.56 -8.60
C GLY A 74 3.24 -6.54 -10.09
N TYR A 75 2.64 -7.60 -10.65
CA TYR A 75 2.31 -7.63 -12.07
C TYR A 75 0.96 -7.01 -12.37
N ASN A 76 0.94 -5.94 -13.16
CA ASN A 76 -0.28 -5.38 -13.74
C ASN A 76 -0.46 -5.91 -15.18
N PRO A 77 -1.51 -6.71 -15.45
CA PRO A 77 -1.73 -7.32 -16.77
C PRO A 77 -2.16 -6.33 -17.85
N GLU A 78 -2.83 -5.23 -17.48
CA GLU A 78 -3.29 -4.21 -18.42
C GLU A 78 -2.11 -3.38 -18.94
N GLN A 79 -1.24 -2.96 -18.03
CA GLN A 79 -0.05 -2.17 -18.34
C GLN A 79 1.14 -3.03 -18.78
N LYS A 80 1.09 -4.34 -18.51
CA LYS A 80 2.19 -5.30 -18.73
C LYS A 80 3.49 -4.89 -18.02
N ILE A 81 3.33 -4.37 -16.80
CA ILE A 81 4.44 -3.92 -15.94
C ILE A 81 4.51 -4.87 -14.73
N THR A 82 5.72 -5.33 -14.40
CA THR A 82 6.01 -5.94 -13.10
C THR A 82 6.70 -4.90 -12.23
N SER A 83 6.08 -4.53 -11.11
CA SER A 83 6.65 -3.64 -10.12
C SER A 83 7.98 -4.20 -9.61
N PRO A 84 9.06 -3.41 -9.64
CA PRO A 84 10.32 -3.80 -9.05
C PRO A 84 10.39 -3.49 -7.54
N VAL A 85 9.30 -2.97 -6.95
CA VAL A 85 9.20 -2.59 -5.53
C VAL A 85 7.95 -3.23 -4.91
N MET A 86 8.00 -3.54 -3.63
CA MET A 86 6.83 -3.83 -2.79
C MET A 86 6.97 -3.06 -1.48
N ILE A 87 5.86 -2.54 -0.97
CA ILE A 87 5.80 -1.94 0.37
C ILE A 87 5.01 -2.87 1.27
N VAL A 88 5.53 -3.15 2.46
CA VAL A 88 4.85 -3.92 3.49
C VAL A 88 4.66 -3.03 4.71
N PHE A 89 3.42 -2.83 5.14
CA PHE A 89 3.06 -2.19 6.40
C PHE A 89 2.67 -3.26 7.41
N GLU A 90 3.48 -3.40 8.45
CA GLU A 90 3.27 -4.35 9.54
C GLU A 90 2.78 -3.58 10.78
N ILE A 91 1.49 -3.74 11.12
CA ILE A 91 0.87 -3.15 12.30
C ILE A 91 1.19 -4.04 13.49
N ASP A 92 1.89 -3.45 14.48
CA ASP A 92 2.34 -4.13 15.70
C ASP A 92 1.17 -4.33 16.70
N LYS A 93 1.46 -4.84 17.90
CA LYS A 93 0.53 -5.04 19.04
C LYS A 93 -0.15 -3.78 19.54
N THR A 94 0.36 -2.61 19.17
CA THR A 94 -0.34 -1.35 19.37
C THR A 94 -0.67 -0.77 18.02
N SER A 95 -1.93 -0.39 17.81
CA SER A 95 -2.41 0.23 16.58
C SER A 95 -1.49 1.33 16.06
N GLN A 96 -0.84 2.10 16.93
CA GLN A 96 -0.02 3.24 16.53
C GLN A 96 1.37 2.86 16.02
N LYS A 97 1.89 1.67 16.31
CA LYS A 97 3.22 1.23 15.90
C LYS A 97 3.12 0.48 14.58
N VAL A 98 3.74 1.03 13.54
CA VAL A 98 3.83 0.38 12.24
C VAL A 98 5.28 0.28 11.83
N LYS A 99 5.69 -0.90 11.39
CA LYS A 99 6.95 -1.10 10.67
C LYS A 99 6.64 -1.08 9.17
N THR A 100 7.36 -0.25 8.44
CA THR A 100 7.31 -0.23 6.98
C THR A 100 8.55 -0.94 6.45
N THR A 101 8.37 -1.89 5.55
CA THR A 101 9.46 -2.55 4.84
C THR A 101 9.31 -2.29 3.35
N LEU A 102 10.29 -1.63 2.73
CA LEU A 102 10.42 -1.57 1.28
C LEU A 102 11.30 -2.73 0.81
N ILE A 103 10.81 -3.49 -0.15
CA ILE A 103 11.53 -4.59 -0.77
C ILE A 103 11.64 -4.27 -2.26
N TYR A 104 12.86 -4.24 -2.81
CA TYR A 104 13.04 -3.77 -4.18
C TYR A 104 14.20 -4.45 -4.91
N LYS A 105 14.03 -4.60 -6.23
CA LYS A 105 15.00 -5.22 -7.13
C LYS A 105 15.83 -4.15 -7.82
N SER A 106 17.12 -4.11 -7.51
CA SER A 106 18.08 -3.23 -8.19
C SER A 106 18.39 -3.70 -9.61
N LYS A 107 19.03 -2.84 -10.41
CA LYS A 107 19.36 -3.10 -11.83
C LYS A 107 20.08 -4.43 -12.11
N ASN A 108 20.93 -4.89 -11.19
CA ASN A 108 21.68 -6.16 -11.35
C ASN A 108 20.84 -7.39 -10.94
N GLY A 109 19.58 -7.20 -10.54
CA GLY A 109 18.68 -8.25 -10.08
C GLY A 109 18.80 -8.61 -8.59
N GLN A 110 19.64 -7.92 -7.82
CA GLN A 110 19.71 -8.08 -6.37
C GLN A 110 18.46 -7.50 -5.70
N ILE A 111 17.91 -8.29 -4.78
CA ILE A 111 16.81 -7.89 -3.88
C ILE A 111 17.41 -7.17 -2.67
N ASN A 112 16.87 -6.01 -2.36
CA ASN A 112 17.24 -5.18 -1.22
C ASN A 112 16.02 -5.00 -0.30
N GLN A 113 16.27 -4.79 1.00
CA GLN A 113 15.26 -4.38 1.96
C GLN A 113 15.68 -3.11 2.70
N GLU A 114 14.73 -2.20 2.91
CA GLU A 114 14.88 -1.07 3.83
C GLU A 114 13.69 -1.01 4.79
N HIS A 115 13.99 -0.81 6.07
CA HIS A 115 12.99 -0.74 7.13
C HIS A 115 12.86 0.67 7.67
N PHE A 116 11.62 1.10 7.89
CA PHE A 116 11.28 2.40 8.46
C PHE A 116 10.27 2.21 9.59
N ASN A 117 10.27 3.15 10.52
CA ASN A 117 9.22 3.23 11.54
C ASN A 117 8.18 4.24 11.11
N ALA A 118 6.92 3.89 11.31
CA ALA A 118 5.79 4.77 11.07
C ALA A 118 4.84 4.78 12.27
N VAL A 119 4.09 5.88 12.38
CA VAL A 119 2.95 5.98 13.27
C VAL A 119 1.68 5.80 12.46
N GLY A 120 0.90 4.79 12.77
CA GLY A 120 -0.38 4.60 12.11
C GLY A 120 -1.57 5.03 12.96
N ALA A 121 -2.67 4.32 12.84
CA ALA A 121 -3.97 4.74 13.34
C ALA A 121 -4.04 4.74 14.87
N ARG A 122 -4.91 5.60 15.42
CA ARG A 122 -5.22 5.59 16.84
C ARG A 122 -5.91 4.28 17.27
N TYR A 123 -6.81 3.76 16.44
CA TYR A 123 -7.56 2.54 16.70
C TYR A 123 -7.38 1.54 15.55
N TYR A 124 -7.50 0.24 15.84
CA TYR A 124 -7.27 -0.82 14.85
C TYR A 124 -8.32 -0.79 13.73
N GLU A 125 -9.55 -0.44 14.07
CA GLU A 125 -10.72 -0.37 13.20
C GLU A 125 -10.59 0.72 12.12
N TRP A 126 -9.62 1.62 12.28
CA TRP A 126 -9.35 2.70 11.33
C TRP A 126 -8.31 2.32 10.27
N TYR A 127 -7.72 1.13 10.35
CA TYR A 127 -6.82 0.64 9.33
C TYR A 127 -7.56 0.10 8.10
N PRO A 128 -6.91 0.12 6.92
CA PRO A 128 -7.29 -0.78 5.84
C PRO A 128 -7.31 -2.23 6.35
N PRO A 129 -8.25 -3.06 5.89
CA PRO A 129 -8.22 -4.49 6.15
C PRO A 129 -6.85 -5.13 5.81
N THR A 130 -6.45 -6.18 6.52
CA THR A 130 -5.25 -6.94 6.16
C THR A 130 -5.41 -7.51 4.74
N GLY A 131 -4.42 -7.30 3.88
CA GLY A 131 -4.52 -7.70 2.48
C GLY A 131 -3.44 -7.11 1.58
N MET A 132 -3.62 -7.34 0.28
CA MET A 132 -2.79 -6.80 -0.79
C MET A 132 -3.57 -5.71 -1.54
N TYR A 133 -2.88 -4.61 -1.82
CA TYR A 133 -3.40 -3.42 -2.49
C TYR A 133 -2.43 -2.98 -3.59
N THR A 134 -2.92 -2.20 -4.55
CA THR A 134 -2.05 -1.38 -5.41
C THR A 134 -2.02 0.06 -4.91
N LEU A 135 -0.89 0.73 -5.09
CA LEU A 135 -0.82 2.18 -4.94
C LEU A 135 -1.68 2.83 -6.02
N ASP A 136 -2.60 3.72 -5.62
CA ASP A 136 -3.43 4.49 -6.56
C ASP A 136 -2.62 5.67 -7.11
N TYR A 137 -2.09 6.50 -6.22
CA TYR A 137 -1.19 7.59 -6.60
C TYR A 137 -0.23 7.93 -5.47
N ILE A 138 0.86 8.60 -5.83
CA ILE A 138 1.70 9.35 -4.89
C ILE A 138 1.99 10.74 -5.47
N LYS A 139 1.72 11.78 -4.69
CA LYS A 139 1.85 13.17 -5.14
C LYS A 139 2.66 14.00 -4.16
N PRO A 140 3.52 14.91 -4.65
CA PRO A 140 4.20 15.87 -3.79
C PRO A 140 3.21 16.70 -2.99
N ASP A 141 3.51 16.90 -1.71
CA ASP A 141 2.76 17.76 -0.80
C ASP A 141 3.75 18.51 0.09
N LYS A 142 3.55 19.82 0.29
CA LYS A 142 4.47 20.67 1.07
C LYS A 142 3.91 21.04 2.44
N SER A 143 2.67 20.66 2.74
CA SER A 143 2.03 20.93 4.03
C SER A 143 2.76 20.19 5.15
N GLN A 144 2.74 20.77 6.35
CA GLN A 144 3.39 20.17 7.52
C GLN A 144 2.88 18.76 7.83
N SER A 145 1.60 18.51 7.52
CA SER A 145 0.94 17.23 7.78
C SER A 145 1.32 16.14 6.78
N PHE A 146 1.72 16.48 5.55
CA PHE A 146 1.88 15.51 4.46
C PHE A 146 3.22 15.62 3.70
N LYS A 147 4.13 16.50 4.09
CA LYS A 147 5.43 16.65 3.40
C LYS A 147 6.35 15.44 3.56
N PRO A 148 7.07 15.02 2.51
CA PRO A 148 7.19 15.64 1.18
C PRO A 148 6.10 15.22 0.18
N ALA A 149 5.28 14.22 0.51
CA ALA A 149 4.31 13.61 -0.38
C ALA A 149 3.28 12.79 0.38
N TYR A 150 2.14 12.59 -0.28
CA TYR A 150 1.06 11.71 0.15
C TYR A 150 0.84 10.62 -0.90
N GLY A 151 0.88 9.35 -0.49
CA GLY A 151 0.56 8.19 -1.30
C GLY A 151 -0.74 7.53 -0.84
N ASN A 152 -1.75 7.45 -1.71
CA ASN A 152 -3.03 6.80 -1.44
C ASN A 152 -3.01 5.35 -1.93
N PHE A 153 -3.61 4.43 -1.16
CA PHE A 153 -3.78 3.04 -1.60
C PHE A 153 -5.07 2.38 -1.11
N TYR A 154 -5.86 3.06 -0.29
CA TYR A 154 -7.13 2.52 0.17
C TYR A 154 -8.14 3.62 0.43
N SER A 155 -9.36 3.42 -0.05
CA SER A 155 -10.51 4.24 0.29
C SER A 155 -11.65 3.33 0.73
N PRO A 156 -12.10 3.39 1.99
CA PRO A 156 -13.19 2.56 2.45
C PRO A 156 -14.46 2.83 1.61
N PRO A 157 -15.15 1.77 1.16
CA PRO A 157 -16.38 1.92 0.39
C PRO A 157 -17.42 2.74 1.18
N PHE A 158 -18.02 3.71 0.49
CA PHE A 158 -19.11 4.55 1.02
C PHE A 158 -18.74 5.49 2.18
N GLU A 159 -17.48 5.52 2.63
CA GLU A 159 -17.04 6.48 3.64
C GLU A 159 -16.67 7.82 3.01
N LYS A 160 -17.16 8.90 3.62
CA LYS A 160 -16.92 10.27 3.19
C LYS A 160 -16.38 11.13 4.33
N ASP A 161 -15.49 12.06 3.99
CA ASP A 161 -15.04 13.10 4.89
C ASP A 161 -16.16 14.11 5.19
N LYS A 162 -15.89 15.06 6.08
CA LYS A 162 -16.82 16.14 6.46
C LYS A 162 -17.28 17.02 5.29
N ASN A 163 -16.58 16.99 4.16
CA ASN A 163 -16.88 17.76 2.97
C ASN A 163 -17.58 16.91 1.89
N GLY A 164 -17.87 15.63 2.18
CA GLY A 164 -18.51 14.71 1.24
C GLY A 164 -17.55 14.03 0.25
N ASN A 165 -16.23 14.22 0.38
CA ASN A 165 -15.24 13.55 -0.46
C ASN A 165 -14.97 12.14 0.08
N PRO A 166 -14.58 11.16 -0.76
CA PRO A 166 -14.12 9.86 -0.28
C PRO A 166 -13.00 9.98 0.76
N VAL A 167 -13.05 9.14 1.79
CA VAL A 167 -11.94 9.01 2.73
C VAL A 167 -10.76 8.35 2.01
N ASN A 168 -9.57 8.93 2.16
CA ASN A 168 -8.33 8.43 1.57
C ASN A 168 -7.36 8.01 2.67
N ILE A 169 -6.95 6.74 2.64
CA ILE A 169 -5.99 6.14 3.55
C ILE A 169 -4.73 5.81 2.76
N GLY A 170 -3.61 6.28 3.31
CA GLY A 170 -2.36 6.29 2.62
C GLY A 170 -1.17 6.39 3.56
N PHE A 171 0.01 6.58 2.98
CA PHE A 171 1.24 6.83 3.72
C PHE A 171 1.82 8.17 3.30
N HIS A 172 2.38 8.89 4.25
CA HIS A 172 2.90 10.23 4.03
C HIS A 172 3.96 10.59 5.04
N GLY A 173 4.74 11.62 4.74
CA GLY A 173 5.64 12.22 5.72
C GLY A 173 4.91 13.24 6.60
N ARG A 174 5.44 13.47 7.80
CA ARG A 174 4.95 14.52 8.71
C ARG A 174 6.13 15.21 9.38
N GLU A 175 6.06 16.53 9.46
CA GLU A 175 7.03 17.33 10.20
C GLU A 175 6.64 17.46 11.68
N GLY A 176 7.62 17.28 12.57
CA GLY A 176 7.43 17.31 14.01
C GLY A 176 6.93 15.98 14.57
N ASN A 177 6.06 16.05 15.58
CA ASN A 177 5.57 14.87 16.31
C ASN A 177 4.64 14.00 15.43
N LEU A 178 5.08 12.76 15.13
CA LEU A 178 4.29 11.77 14.40
C LEU A 178 3.02 11.33 15.16
N MET A 179 3.10 11.32 16.50
CA MET A 179 2.01 10.97 17.42
C MET A 179 1.03 12.12 17.67
N ALA A 180 1.14 13.26 16.99
CA ALA A 180 0.19 14.36 17.15
C ALA A 180 -1.25 13.88 16.96
N GLY A 181 -2.13 14.17 17.92
CA GLY A 181 -3.49 13.63 17.95
C GLY A 181 -3.55 12.15 18.38
N ASN A 182 -2.56 11.64 19.12
CA ASN A 182 -2.49 10.26 19.60
C ASN A 182 -2.58 9.22 18.45
N GLY A 183 -1.88 9.47 17.35
CA GLY A 183 -1.93 8.65 16.13
C GLY A 183 -2.69 9.30 14.97
N SER A 184 -2.87 8.55 13.89
CA SER A 184 -3.57 8.97 12.68
C SER A 184 -5.04 8.53 12.64
N ASN A 185 -5.76 9.04 11.64
CA ASN A 185 -7.11 8.60 11.29
C ASN A 185 -7.07 7.51 10.19
N GLY A 186 -6.07 6.63 10.23
CA GLY A 186 -5.91 5.51 9.28
C GLY A 186 -4.59 5.54 8.48
N CYS A 187 -4.01 6.72 8.23
CA CYS A 187 -2.78 6.85 7.45
C CYS A 187 -1.50 6.41 8.19
N TYR A 188 -0.47 6.02 7.44
CA TYR A 188 0.85 5.65 7.93
C TYR A 188 1.81 6.84 7.86
N ARG A 189 2.10 7.44 9.01
CA ARG A 189 2.93 8.65 9.14
C ARG A 189 4.39 8.30 9.31
N HIS A 190 5.21 8.74 8.39
CA HIS A 190 6.66 8.58 8.42
C HIS A 190 7.31 9.91 8.79
N HIS A 191 8.56 9.87 9.26
CA HIS A 191 9.36 11.08 9.28
C HIS A 191 9.58 11.58 7.85
N VAL A 192 9.75 12.90 7.68
CA VAL A 192 9.97 13.52 6.37
C VAL A 192 11.18 12.91 5.65
N ALA A 193 12.26 12.60 6.37
CA ALA A 193 13.46 11.99 5.79
C ALA A 193 13.18 10.57 5.25
N ASP A 194 12.48 9.74 6.03
CA ASP A 194 12.10 8.39 5.64
C ASP A 194 11.19 8.41 4.41
N MET A 195 10.18 9.30 4.40
CA MET A 195 9.29 9.43 3.25
C MET A 195 10.04 9.91 1.99
N LYS A 196 11.04 10.79 2.12
CA LYS A 196 11.92 11.15 0.98
C LYS A 196 12.68 9.92 0.48
N ARG A 197 13.24 9.10 1.37
CA ARG A 197 13.95 7.87 0.99
C ARG A 197 13.03 6.89 0.28
N VAL A 198 11.82 6.68 0.79
CA VAL A 198 10.78 5.86 0.15
C VAL A 198 10.51 6.35 -1.29
N MET A 199 10.27 7.65 -1.48
CA MET A 199 10.05 8.21 -2.81
C MET A 199 11.24 8.00 -3.76
N THR A 200 12.47 8.23 -3.26
CA THR A 200 13.68 8.02 -4.04
C THR A 200 13.82 6.58 -4.49
N ILE A 201 13.57 5.60 -3.61
CA ILE A 201 13.62 4.17 -3.96
C ILE A 201 12.61 3.86 -5.07
N ILE A 202 11.36 4.30 -4.94
CA ILE A 202 10.31 4.05 -5.95
C ILE A 202 10.72 4.63 -7.32
N GLN A 203 11.25 5.85 -7.33
CA GLN A 203 11.67 6.52 -8.57
C GLN A 203 12.90 5.88 -9.20
N ASP A 204 13.96 5.67 -8.42
CA ASP A 204 15.23 5.14 -8.91
C ASP A 204 15.08 3.69 -9.39
N THR A 205 14.33 2.87 -8.66
CA THR A 205 14.10 1.46 -9.05
C THR A 205 13.27 1.37 -10.33
N GLY A 206 12.26 2.24 -10.49
CA GLY A 206 11.50 2.34 -11.74
C GLY A 206 12.37 2.74 -12.93
N LYS A 207 13.26 3.71 -12.73
CA LYS A 207 14.23 4.14 -13.75
C LYS A 207 15.21 3.04 -14.12
N ASP A 208 15.72 2.31 -13.13
CA ASP A 208 16.61 1.16 -13.33
C ASP A 208 15.95 0.04 -14.15
N ALA A 209 14.65 -0.16 -13.95
CA ALA A 209 13.82 -1.10 -14.70
C ALA A 209 13.27 -0.53 -16.03
N ALA A 210 13.68 0.68 -16.43
CA ALA A 210 13.22 1.38 -17.63
C ALA A 210 11.69 1.55 -17.73
N LEU A 211 11.03 1.75 -16.59
CA LEU A 211 9.58 1.94 -16.51
C LEU A 211 9.17 3.42 -16.69
N PRO A 212 7.92 3.72 -17.07
CA PRO A 212 7.38 5.07 -17.14
C PRO A 212 7.51 5.82 -15.79
N SER A 213 7.52 7.15 -15.81
CA SER A 213 7.70 7.95 -14.58
C SER A 213 6.60 7.76 -13.53
N ASN A 214 5.41 7.33 -13.95
CA ASN A 214 4.26 7.03 -13.09
C ASN A 214 3.97 5.53 -12.99
N TRP A 215 4.96 4.67 -13.28
CA TRP A 215 4.79 3.22 -13.33
C TRP A 215 4.06 2.64 -12.11
N TYR A 216 4.27 3.23 -10.93
CA TYR A 216 3.74 2.77 -9.65
C TYR A 216 2.21 2.86 -9.54
N GLU A 217 1.56 3.72 -10.33
CA GLU A 217 0.10 3.93 -10.29
C GLU A 217 -0.62 2.69 -10.82
N GLY A 218 -1.34 2.00 -9.94
CA GLY A 218 -2.03 0.74 -10.22
C GLY A 218 -1.10 -0.47 -10.37
N THR A 219 0.19 -0.36 -10.04
CA THR A 219 1.13 -1.51 -10.15
C THR A 219 1.95 -1.76 -8.90
N LEU A 220 2.23 -0.74 -8.08
CA LEU A 220 3.07 -0.90 -6.90
C LEU A 220 2.29 -1.67 -5.82
N PRO A 221 2.67 -2.91 -5.48
CA PRO A 221 1.98 -3.70 -4.47
C PRO A 221 2.28 -3.19 -3.08
N ILE A 222 1.22 -3.08 -2.29
CA ILE A 222 1.23 -2.70 -0.89
C ILE A 222 0.58 -3.83 -0.09
N ALA A 223 1.36 -4.46 0.79
CA ALA A 223 0.85 -5.41 1.76
C ALA A 223 0.52 -4.68 3.06
N VAL A 224 -0.68 -4.88 3.59
CA VAL A 224 -1.05 -4.50 4.96
C VAL A 224 -1.17 -5.77 5.77
N ILE A 225 -0.32 -5.90 6.78
CA ILE A 225 -0.27 -7.04 7.69
C ILE A 225 -0.57 -6.51 9.07
N SER A 226 -1.66 -7.00 9.67
CA SER A 226 -1.87 -6.87 11.11
C SER A 226 -1.35 -8.14 11.77
N ASN A 227 -0.62 -8.00 12.87
CA ASN A 227 -0.40 -9.10 13.81
C ASN A 227 -1.46 -9.00 14.92
N PRO A 228 -2.69 -9.51 14.74
CA PRO A 228 -3.66 -9.57 15.82
C PRO A 228 -3.29 -10.72 16.76
N GLY A 229 -2.30 -10.48 17.63
CA GLY A 229 -1.96 -11.33 18.78
C GLY A 229 -1.36 -12.71 18.45
N HIS A 230 -0.67 -13.43 19.34
CA HIS A 230 -0.41 -13.24 20.78
C HIS A 230 -1.47 -12.51 21.59
#